data_AF-A0A1Y3B3Y6-F1
#
_entry.id   AF-A0A1Y3B3Y6-F1
#
_cell.length_a   1.000
_cell.length_b   1.000
_cell.length_c   1.000
_cell.angle_alpha   90.00
_cell.angle_beta   90.00
_cell.angle_gamma   90.00
#
_symmetry.space_group_name_H-M   'P 1'
#
loop_
_entity.id
_entity.type
_entity.pdbx_description
1 polymer ?
#
loop_
_entity_poly.entity_id
_entity_poly.type
_entity_poly.pdbx_seq_one_letter_code
_entity_poly.pdbx_strand_id
1 'polypeptide(L)'
;MKFVIAIFVATLAVASVSGETKKHDYQNEFDFLLMERIHEQIRKGEQGLFRLQEQINQFEKNPTKEMKEQLLGEMDTLIAMIDGARGVLDRLMKRTDLDIFERYNVELAKKSGDILEKDLKKEEERVKKIQV
;
A
#
# COMPACT_ATOMS: atom_id res chain seq x y z
N MET A 1 5.61 5.41 11.72
CA MET A 1 6.25 6.47 10.92
C MET A 1 6.80 5.96 9.59
N LYS A 2 7.51 4.82 9.53
CA LYS A 2 8.10 4.31 8.26
C LYS A 2 7.05 3.96 7.19
N PHE A 3 6.02 3.20 7.59
CA PHE A 3 4.87 2.86 6.74
C PHE A 3 4.11 4.07 6.17
N VAL A 4 4.07 5.17 6.92
CA VAL A 4 3.35 6.39 6.53
C VAL A 4 4.05 7.13 5.39
N ILE A 5 5.39 7.08 5.34
CA ILE A 5 6.18 7.76 4.31
C ILE A 5 5.99 7.09 2.94
N ALA A 6 5.90 5.76 2.89
CA ALA A 6 5.72 5.00 1.66
C ALA A 6 4.42 5.35 0.92
N ILE A 7 3.36 5.66 1.68
CA ILE A 7 2.02 5.90 1.14
C ILE A 7 1.75 7.38 0.89
N PHE A 8 2.33 8.29 1.68
CA PHE A 8 2.28 9.73 1.41
C PHE A 8 2.86 10.10 0.03
N VAL A 9 3.86 9.32 -0.44
CA VAL A 9 4.41 9.45 -1.79
C VAL A 9 3.42 8.98 -2.86
N ALA A 10 2.61 7.94 -2.60
CA ALA A 10 1.60 7.44 -3.52
C ALA A 10 0.41 8.41 -3.66
N THR A 11 0.00 9.05 -2.56
CA THR A 11 -1.14 9.98 -2.54
C THR A 11 -0.79 11.37 -3.10
N LEU A 12 0.43 11.88 -2.86
CA LEU A 12 0.86 13.19 -3.38
C LEU A 12 0.97 13.25 -4.91
N ALA A 13 1.43 12.18 -5.55
CA ALA A 13 1.60 12.17 -7.00
C ALA A 13 0.28 12.20 -7.77
N VAL A 14 -0.83 11.79 -7.14
CA VAL A 14 -2.18 11.87 -7.72
C VAL A 14 -2.83 13.21 -7.37
N ALA A 15 -2.54 13.78 -6.19
CA ALA A 15 -3.09 15.07 -5.75
C ALA A 15 -2.55 16.28 -6.54
N SER A 16 -1.40 16.18 -7.21
CA SER A 16 -0.90 17.24 -8.10
C SER A 16 -1.72 17.44 -9.39
N VAL A 17 -2.81 16.68 -9.58
CA VAL A 17 -3.69 16.81 -10.76
C VAL A 17 -5.06 17.44 -10.41
N SER A 18 -5.43 17.55 -9.14
CA SER A 18 -6.77 18.06 -8.77
C SER A 18 -6.76 19.55 -8.43
N GLY A 19 -6.54 20.38 -9.45
CA GLY A 19 -6.87 21.79 -9.45
C GLY A 19 -7.86 22.07 -10.58
N GLU A 20 -9.13 22.27 -10.22
CA GLU A 20 -10.31 22.55 -11.07
C GLU A 20 -11.10 21.35 -11.59
N THR A 21 -12.43 21.55 -11.69
CA THR A 21 -13.42 20.65 -12.30
C THR A 21 -13.15 20.45 -13.78
N LYS A 22 -12.16 19.64 -14.13
CA LYS A 22 -11.90 19.17 -15.49
C LYS A 22 -12.15 17.67 -15.56
N LYS A 23 -12.64 17.22 -16.73
CA LYS A 23 -12.58 15.81 -17.13
C LYS A 23 -11.18 15.30 -16.80
N HIS A 24 -11.10 14.21 -16.06
CA HIS A 24 -9.85 13.58 -15.65
C HIS A 24 -8.89 13.37 -16.84
N ASP A 25 -7.59 13.42 -16.59
CA ASP A 25 -6.57 13.31 -17.66
C ASP A 25 -6.42 11.89 -18.25
N TYR A 26 -7.16 10.91 -17.73
CA TYR A 26 -7.17 9.54 -18.27
C TYR A 26 -7.93 9.46 -19.60
N GLN A 27 -7.33 8.78 -20.58
CA GLN A 27 -7.96 8.51 -21.87
C GLN A 27 -9.13 7.54 -21.74
N ASN A 28 -9.02 6.56 -20.83
CA ASN A 28 -10.05 5.57 -20.56
C ASN A 28 -10.74 5.84 -19.21
N GLU A 29 -12.07 5.91 -19.22
CA GLU A 29 -12.88 6.10 -18.01
C GLU A 29 -12.74 4.93 -17.02
N PHE A 30 -12.53 3.71 -17.52
CA PHE A 30 -12.24 2.56 -16.66
C PHE A 30 -10.91 2.70 -15.92
N ASP A 31 -9.87 3.23 -16.57
CA ASP A 31 -8.56 3.44 -15.95
C ASP A 31 -8.66 4.54 -14.87
N PHE A 32 -9.46 5.59 -15.11
CA PHE A 32 -9.78 6.58 -14.08
C PHE A 32 -10.49 5.97 -12.86
N LEU A 33 -11.59 5.23 -13.07
CA LEU A 33 -12.36 4.61 -11.99
C LEU A 33 -11.52 3.57 -11.21
N LEU A 34 -10.66 2.84 -11.92
CA LEU A 34 -9.74 1.90 -11.32
C LEU A 34 -8.75 2.62 -10.40
N MET A 35 -8.19 3.75 -10.85
CA MET A 35 -7.22 4.54 -10.09
C MET A 35 -7.86 5.25 -8.88
N GLU A 36 -9.08 5.78 -9.02
CA GLU A 36 -9.86 6.29 -7.89
C GLU A 36 -10.13 5.20 -6.84
N ARG A 37 -10.54 4.01 -7.29
CA ARG A 37 -10.76 2.88 -6.38
C ARG A 37 -9.46 2.42 -5.72
N ILE A 38 -8.34 2.43 -6.44
CA ILE A 38 -7.01 2.17 -5.88
C ILE A 38 -6.71 3.20 -4.79
N HIS A 39 -6.99 4.49 -5.01
CA HIS A 39 -6.78 5.53 -3.99
C HIS A 39 -7.62 5.28 -2.74
N GLU A 40 -8.92 5.00 -2.89
CA GLU A 40 -9.79 4.73 -1.74
C GLU A 40 -9.32 3.51 -0.93
N GLN A 41 -8.86 2.47 -1.63
CA GLN A 41 -8.31 1.27 -0.98
C GLN A 41 -6.95 1.52 -0.34
N ILE A 42 -6.12 2.38 -0.93
CA ILE A 42 -4.86 2.83 -0.30
C ILE A 42 -5.18 3.53 1.02
N ARG A 43 -6.16 4.44 1.06
CA ARG A 43 -6.56 5.13 2.31
C ARG A 43 -7.07 4.16 3.38
N LYS A 44 -7.82 3.13 3.01
CA LYS A 44 -8.22 2.05 3.93
C LYS A 44 -7.02 1.24 4.41
N GLY A 45 -6.07 0.97 3.51
CA GLY A 45 -4.79 0.35 3.82
C GLY A 45 -3.97 1.17 4.82
N GLU A 46 -3.92 2.49 4.68
CA GLU A 46 -3.25 3.39 5.63
C GLU A 46 -3.84 3.24 7.04
N GLN A 47 -5.17 3.26 7.16
CA GLN A 47 -5.84 3.06 8.45
C GLN A 47 -5.52 1.68 9.05
N GLY A 48 -5.48 0.64 8.21
CA GLY A 48 -5.04 -0.70 8.62
C GLY A 48 -3.61 -0.71 9.16
N LEU A 49 -2.68 -0.01 8.50
CA LEU A 49 -1.29 0.08 8.93
C LEU A 49 -1.09 0.90 10.21
N PHE A 50 -1.88 1.97 10.39
CA PHE A 50 -1.90 2.70 11.66
C PHE A 50 -2.36 1.82 12.81
N ARG A 51 -3.43 1.05 12.60
CA ARG A 51 -3.93 0.09 13.58
C ARG A 51 -2.90 -1.01 13.88
N LEU A 52 -2.27 -1.57 12.86
CA LEU A 52 -1.22 -2.58 13.01
C LEU A 52 -0.05 -2.04 13.84
N GLN A 53 0.39 -0.81 13.58
CA GLN A 53 1.43 -0.16 14.38
C GLN A 53 1.01 0.00 15.84
N GLU A 54 -0.24 0.36 16.10
CA GLU A 54 -0.75 0.49 17.47
C GLU A 54 -0.79 -0.87 18.18
N GLN A 55 -1.25 -1.93 17.51
CA GLN A 55 -1.23 -3.29 18.04
C GLN A 55 0.20 -3.76 18.34
N ILE A 56 1.16 -3.46 17.48
CA ILE A 56 2.59 -3.76 17.71
C ILE A 56 3.08 -3.03 18.96
N ASN A 57 2.77 -1.74 19.11
CA ASN A 57 3.16 -0.96 20.29
C ASN A 57 2.52 -1.50 21.58
N GLN A 58 1.30 -2.03 21.51
CA GLN A 58 0.64 -2.68 22.64
C GLN A 58 1.28 -4.04 22.96
N PHE A 59 1.58 -4.82 21.92
CA PHE A 59 2.26 -6.11 22.04
C PHE A 59 3.64 -5.99 22.68
N GLU A 60 4.40 -4.95 22.35
CA GLU A 60 5.70 -4.68 23.00
C GLU A 60 5.59 -4.41 24.50
N LYS A 61 4.48 -3.82 24.95
CA LYS A 61 4.27 -3.51 26.37
C LYS A 61 3.84 -4.74 27.16
N ASN A 62 3.04 -5.61 26.54
CA ASN A 62 2.54 -6.82 27.17
C ASN A 62 2.51 -7.97 26.14
N PRO A 63 3.65 -8.62 25.90
CA PRO A 63 3.77 -9.63 24.87
C PRO A 63 3.01 -10.90 25.27
N THR A 64 2.01 -11.27 24.47
CA THR A 64 1.28 -12.55 24.62
C THR A 64 1.36 -13.36 23.34
N LYS A 65 1.33 -14.69 23.47
CA LYS A 65 1.38 -15.60 22.32
C LYS A 65 0.23 -15.35 21.33
N GLU A 66 -0.98 -15.13 21.85
CA GLU A 66 -2.17 -14.85 21.02
C GLU A 66 -2.03 -13.56 20.21
N MET A 67 -1.58 -12.46 20.82
CA MET A 67 -1.36 -11.20 20.10
C MET A 67 -0.25 -11.34 19.06
N LYS A 68 0.79 -12.13 19.35
CA LYS A 68 1.88 -12.40 18.40
C LYS A 68 1.37 -13.14 17.16
N GLU A 69 0.60 -14.21 17.36
CA GLU A 69 0.05 -14.99 16.25
C GLU A 69 -0.93 -14.16 15.41
N GLN A 70 -1.78 -13.35 16.05
CA GLN A 70 -2.69 -12.44 15.36
C GLN A 70 -1.93 -11.40 14.53
N LEU A 71 -0.93 -10.74 15.12
CA LEU A 71 -0.11 -9.72 14.43
C LEU A 71 0.59 -10.29 13.20
N LEU A 72 1.18 -11.48 13.34
CA LEU A 72 1.86 -12.15 12.21
C LEU A 72 0.86 -12.52 11.11
N GLY A 73 -0.32 -13.05 11.46
CA GLY A 73 -1.36 -13.36 10.48
C GLY A 73 -1.91 -12.12 9.75
N GLU A 74 -2.06 -11.00 10.46
CA GLU A 74 -2.45 -9.71 9.84
C GLU A 74 -1.36 -9.21 8.89
N MET A 75 -0.08 -9.28 9.28
CA MET A 75 1.05 -8.93 8.42
C MET A 75 1.14 -9.80 7.17
N ASP A 76 1.00 -11.13 7.30
CA ASP A 76 1.01 -12.07 6.17
C ASP A 76 -0.11 -11.78 5.17
N THR A 77 -1.31 -11.47 5.68
CA THR A 77 -2.47 -11.12 4.84
C THR A 77 -2.22 -9.84 4.05
N LEU A 78 -1.62 -8.83 4.69
CA LEU A 78 -1.26 -7.57 4.02
C LEU A 78 -0.17 -7.77 2.96
N ILE A 79 0.86 -8.57 3.25
CA ILE A 79 1.92 -8.91 2.29
C ILE A 79 1.32 -9.63 1.07
N ALA A 80 0.47 -10.63 1.28
CA ALA A 80 -0.20 -11.36 0.20
C ALA A 80 -1.08 -10.45 -0.67
N MET A 81 -1.77 -9.48 -0.06
CA MET A 81 -2.56 -8.48 -0.79
C MET A 81 -1.66 -7.59 -1.68
N ILE A 82 -0.50 -7.16 -1.17
CA ILE A 82 0.47 -6.35 -1.93
C ILE A 82 1.03 -7.16 -3.11
N ASP A 83 1.38 -8.44 -2.90
CA ASP A 83 1.86 -9.32 -3.97
C ASP A 83 0.81 -9.51 -5.07
N GLY A 84 -0.45 -9.71 -4.69
CA GLY A 84 -1.56 -9.78 -5.64
C GLY A 84 -1.72 -8.51 -6.47
N ALA A 85 -1.66 -7.34 -5.82
CA ALA A 85 -1.74 -6.04 -6.48
C ALA A 85 -0.55 -5.81 -7.42
N ARG A 86 0.68 -6.15 -7.00
CA ARG A 86 1.89 -6.06 -7.83
C ARG A 86 1.75 -6.86 -9.12
N GLY A 87 1.23 -8.09 -9.04
CA GLY A 87 1.00 -8.93 -10.22
C GLY A 87 0.02 -8.31 -11.23
N VAL A 88 -0.91 -7.47 -10.79
CA VAL A 88 -1.79 -6.67 -11.67
C VAL A 88 -1.04 -5.50 -12.28
N LEU A 89 -0.30 -4.72 -11.47
CA LEU A 89 0.49 -3.57 -11.93
C LEU A 89 1.54 -3.98 -12.97
N ASP A 90 2.20 -5.14 -12.78
CA ASP A 90 3.17 -5.67 -13.73
C ASP A 90 2.55 -6.02 -15.09
N ARG A 91 1.26 -6.42 -15.12
CA ARG A 91 0.53 -6.63 -16.38
C ARG A 91 0.14 -5.31 -17.01
N LEU A 92 -0.30 -4.34 -16.21
CA LEU A 92 -0.63 -3.00 -16.70
C LEU A 92 0.59 -2.34 -17.33
N MET A 93 1.79 -2.42 -16.74
CA MET A 93 3.01 -1.83 -17.32
C MET A 93 3.39 -2.38 -18.72
N LYS A 94 2.91 -3.59 -19.07
CA LYS A 94 3.14 -4.21 -20.39
C LYS A 94 2.16 -3.74 -21.45
N ARG A 95 1.11 -3.02 -21.07
CA ARG A 95 0.18 -2.39 -22.02
C ARG A 95 0.93 -1.40 -22.90
N THR A 96 0.70 -1.50 -24.21
CA THR A 96 1.31 -0.63 -25.23
C THR A 96 0.54 0.68 -25.41
N ASP A 97 -0.68 0.74 -24.89
CA ASP A 97 -1.63 1.85 -25.00
C ASP A 97 -1.60 2.81 -23.81
N LEU A 98 -0.69 2.62 -22.84
CA LEU A 98 -0.52 3.57 -21.72
C LEU A 98 0.23 4.81 -22.16
N ASP A 99 -0.34 5.97 -21.85
CA ASP A 99 0.37 7.23 -21.98
C ASP A 99 1.42 7.45 -20.88
N ILE A 100 2.19 8.54 -20.98
CA ILE A 100 3.29 8.85 -20.05
C ILE A 100 2.77 9.03 -18.62
N PHE A 101 1.58 9.61 -18.45
CA PHE A 101 0.98 9.86 -17.15
C PHE A 101 0.50 8.56 -16.51
N GLU A 102 -0.22 7.73 -17.27
CA GLU A 102 -0.69 6.42 -16.82
C GLU A 102 0.49 5.51 -16.44
N ARG A 103 1.53 5.49 -17.27
CA ARG A 103 2.77 4.73 -16.99
C ARG A 103 3.44 5.19 -15.71
N TYR A 104 3.55 6.50 -15.49
CA TYR A 104 4.10 7.06 -14.27
C TYR A 104 3.30 6.64 -13.03
N ASN A 105 1.97 6.70 -13.09
CA ASN A 105 1.11 6.32 -11.96
C ASN A 105 1.23 4.83 -11.61
N VAL A 106 1.30 3.95 -12.61
CA VAL A 106 1.49 2.51 -12.38
C VAL A 106 2.88 2.23 -11.80
N GLU A 107 3.93 2.89 -12.29
CA GLU A 107 5.29 2.77 -11.77
C GLU A 107 5.38 3.23 -10.31
N LEU A 108 4.75 4.34 -9.99
CA LEU A 108 4.72 4.87 -8.63
C LEU A 108 3.96 3.94 -7.68
N ALA A 109 2.78 3.47 -8.08
CA ALA A 109 1.99 2.52 -7.29
C ALA A 109 2.80 1.25 -6.99
N LYS A 110 3.55 0.75 -7.98
CA LYS A 110 4.44 -0.40 -7.81
C LYS A 110 5.56 -0.10 -6.80
N LYS A 111 6.22 1.05 -6.94
CA LYS A 111 7.31 1.45 -6.02
C LYS A 111 6.82 1.64 -4.59
N SER A 112 5.63 2.21 -4.40
CA SER A 112 5.01 2.34 -3.08
C SER A 112 4.68 0.99 -2.46
N GLY A 113 4.15 0.05 -3.24
CA GLY A 113 3.96 -1.34 -2.80
C GLY A 113 5.27 -2.02 -2.38
N ASP A 114 6.34 -1.85 -3.17
CA ASP A 114 7.67 -2.40 -2.89
C ASP A 114 8.26 -1.86 -1.57
N ILE A 115 8.09 -0.57 -1.28
CA ILE A 115 8.52 0.03 -0.01
C ILE A 115 7.69 -0.53 1.15
N LEU A 116 6.36 -0.58 0.99
CA LEU A 116 5.45 -1.04 2.03
C LEU A 116 5.72 -2.50 2.42
N GLU A 117 5.87 -3.39 1.44
CA GLU A 117 6.18 -4.80 1.69
C GLU A 117 7.52 -4.97 2.40
N LYS A 118 8.56 -4.23 1.97
CA LYS A 118 9.87 -4.27 2.61
C LYS A 118 9.80 -3.87 4.08
N ASP A 119 9.07 -2.81 4.38
CA ASP A 119 8.87 -2.37 5.76
C ASP A 119 8.07 -3.39 6.57
N LEU A 120 7.04 -4.03 5.97
CA LEU A 120 6.20 -5.03 6.63
C LEU A 120 7.01 -6.27 7.00
N LYS A 121 7.79 -6.81 6.05
CA LYS A 121 8.68 -7.96 6.28
C LYS A 121 9.72 -7.69 7.36
N LYS A 122 10.29 -6.47 7.37
CA LYS A 122 11.24 -6.06 8.41
C LYS A 122 10.60 -6.04 9.79
N GLU A 123 9.36 -5.56 9.87
CA GLU A 123 8.61 -5.49 11.12
C GLU A 123 8.13 -6.87 11.58
N GLU A 124 7.71 -7.72 10.65
CA GLU A 124 7.34 -9.11 10.89
C GLU A 124 8.52 -9.90 11.48
N GLU A 125 9.72 -9.79 10.91
CA GLU A 125 10.94 -10.39 11.46
C GLU A 125 11.25 -9.90 12.87
N ARG A 126 10.97 -8.62 13.14
CA ARG A 126 11.17 -8.01 14.45
C ARG A 126 10.20 -8.59 15.48
N VAL A 127 8.91 -8.68 15.14
CA VAL A 127 7.87 -9.27 15.99
C VAL A 127 8.14 -10.75 16.26
N LYS A 128 8.60 -11.52 15.25
CA LYS A 128 9.00 -12.92 15.43
C LYS A 128 10.07 -13.12 16.50
N LYS A 129 11.00 -12.16 16.67
CA LYS A 129 12.10 -12.21 17.64
C LYS A 129 11.71 -11.86 19.07
N ILE A 130 10.56 -11.23 19.29
CA ILE A 130 10.07 -10.88 20.64
C ILE A 130 9.67 -12.17 21.37
N GLN A 131 10.20 -12.38 22.58
CA GLN A 131 9.85 -13.52 23.43
C GLN A 131 8.46 -13.29 24.05
N VAL A 132 7.66 -14.35 24.07
CA VAL A 132 6.29 -14.46 24.59
C VAL A 132 6.17 -15.71 25.42
#